data_AF-A0A7W1RH04-F1
#
_entry.id   AF-A0A7W1RH04-F1
#
_cell.length_a   1.000
_cell.length_b   1.000
_cell.length_c   1.000
_cell.angle_alpha   90.00
_cell.angle_beta   90.00
_cell.angle_gamma   90.00
#
_symmetry.space_group_name_H-M   'P 1'
#
loop_
_entity.id
_entity.type
_entity.pdbx_description
1 polymer ?
#
loop_
_entity_poly.entity_id
_entity_poly.type
_entity_poly.pdbx_seq_one_letter_code
_entity_poly.pdbx_strand_id
1 'polypeptide(L)'
;MKDLDIQSTKKRGPVIKAQLFVNEKGIKKVNLLPATSTDSFEYEIIEERPAPHVKDLIEKWLESYCKGRPPKVILPIVLEGLPPYTTRILSILRDLPVGVILTYQQLAEITDNPLGARAVGNACARNPCPLIIPCHRVLAKGGRIGGFSGGIDIKRLLLNFEGVNI
;
A
#
# COMPACT_ATOMS: atom_id res chain seq x y z
N MET A 1 11.59 8.43 26.97
CA MET A 1 10.86 7.62 25.96
C MET A 1 9.66 8.43 25.54
N LYS A 2 9.39 8.63 24.25
CA LYS A 2 8.10 9.20 23.82
C LYS A 2 7.09 8.07 23.84
N ASP A 3 5.99 8.26 24.56
CA ASP A 3 4.88 7.32 24.55
C ASP A 3 4.27 7.31 23.14
N LEU A 4 4.28 6.15 22.49
CA LEU A 4 3.60 5.95 21.22
C LEU A 4 2.13 5.71 21.52
N ASP A 5 1.24 6.50 20.93
CA ASP A 5 -0.20 6.20 20.97
C ASP A 5 -0.52 5.14 19.91
N ILE A 6 -1.15 4.04 20.34
CA ILE A 6 -1.44 2.89 19.50
C ILE A 6 -2.94 2.61 19.57
N GLN A 7 -3.61 2.74 18.43
CA GLN A 7 -5.01 2.30 18.28
C GLN A 7 -5.07 1.06 17.39
N SER A 8 -5.59 -0.04 17.94
CA SER A 8 -5.83 -1.28 17.20
C SER A 8 -7.29 -1.42 16.80
N THR A 9 -7.58 -1.96 15.63
CA THR A 9 -8.95 -2.18 15.14
C THR A 9 -9.02 -3.40 14.21
N LYS A 10 -10.16 -4.10 14.21
CA LYS A 10 -10.47 -5.21 13.29
C LYS A 10 -11.75 -4.94 12.52
N LYS A 11 -11.77 -5.22 11.22
CA LYS A 11 -12.95 -5.07 10.33
C LYS A 11 -12.93 -6.15 9.26
N ARG A 12 -14.06 -6.35 8.57
CA ARG A 12 -14.09 -7.18 7.35
C ARG A 12 -13.19 -6.54 6.28
N GLY A 13 -12.38 -7.33 5.58
CA GLY A 13 -11.42 -6.84 4.58
C GLY A 13 -10.46 -7.94 4.14
N PRO A 14 -9.30 -7.60 3.56
CA PRO A 14 -8.26 -8.60 3.29
C PRO A 14 -7.73 -9.17 4.60
N VAL A 15 -7.50 -10.49 4.65
CA VAL A 15 -7.04 -11.20 5.86
C VAL A 15 -5.55 -10.96 6.11
N ILE A 16 -5.21 -9.72 6.45
CA ILE A 16 -3.85 -9.24 6.73
C ILE A 16 -3.89 -8.26 7.92
N LYS A 17 -2.72 -7.99 8.49
CA LYS A 17 -2.52 -6.92 9.47
C LYS A 17 -1.70 -5.78 8.87
N ALA A 18 -2.15 -4.54 9.04
CA ALA A 18 -1.42 -3.33 8.64
C ALA A 18 -1.02 -2.48 9.85
N GLN A 19 0.24 -2.08 9.95
CA GLN A 19 0.71 -1.11 10.95
C GLN A 19 1.06 0.19 10.25
N LEU A 20 0.34 1.27 10.55
CA LEU A 20 0.49 2.59 9.95
C LEU A 20 1.24 3.50 10.92
N PHE A 21 2.45 3.88 10.58
CA PHE A 21 3.28 4.79 11.37
C PHE A 21 3.05 6.22 10.89
N VAL A 22 2.55 7.06 11.79
CA VAL A 22 2.04 8.39 11.48
C VAL A 22 2.79 9.46 12.29
N ASN A 23 3.02 10.61 11.65
CA ASN A 23 3.49 11.82 12.29
C ASN A 23 2.70 13.04 11.79
N GLU A 24 3.12 14.24 12.19
CA GLU A 24 2.47 15.50 11.83
C GLU A 24 2.41 15.78 10.33
N LYS A 25 3.31 15.20 9.52
CA LYS A 25 3.32 15.35 8.05
C LYS A 25 2.44 14.32 7.34
N GLY A 26 2.12 13.20 7.98
CA GLY A 26 1.33 12.12 7.40
C GLY A 26 1.86 10.72 7.71
N ILE A 27 1.56 9.78 6.82
CA ILE A 27 1.96 8.38 6.94
C ILE A 27 3.38 8.23 6.42
N LYS A 28 4.28 7.78 7.29
CA LYS A 28 5.70 7.60 6.99
C LYS A 28 6.03 6.19 6.55
N LYS A 29 5.30 5.21 7.10
CA LYS A 29 5.54 3.79 6.83
C LYS A 29 4.28 2.98 7.03
N VAL A 30 4.09 1.95 6.21
CA VAL A 30 3.14 0.87 6.46
C VAL A 30 3.89 -0.46 6.47
N ASN A 31 3.74 -1.22 7.55
CA ASN A 31 4.14 -2.63 7.54
C ASN A 31 2.90 -3.48 7.26
N LEU A 32 3.05 -4.50 6.40
CA LEU A 32 2.04 -5.53 6.23
C LEU A 32 2.54 -6.83 6.85
N LEU A 33 1.67 -7.48 7.61
CA LEU A 33 1.95 -8.68 8.37
C LEU A 33 0.81 -9.69 8.12
N PRO A 34 1.04 -10.99 8.36
CA PRO A 34 -0.06 -11.95 8.47
C PRO A 34 -1.06 -11.49 9.53
N ALA A 35 -2.35 -11.63 9.25
CA ALA A 35 -3.39 -11.37 10.26
C ALA A 35 -3.30 -12.39 11.39
N THR A 36 -3.73 -11.99 12.59
CA THR A 36 -3.89 -12.94 13.70
C THR A 36 -5.23 -13.67 13.67
N SER A 37 -6.24 -13.13 12.99
CA SER A 37 -7.50 -13.81 12.67
C SER A 37 -7.50 -14.39 11.24
N THR A 38 -8.45 -15.29 10.98
CA THR A 38 -8.62 -15.96 9.69
C THR A 38 -9.61 -15.25 8.75
N ASP A 39 -10.27 -14.20 9.21
CA ASP A 39 -11.46 -13.62 8.57
C ASP A 39 -11.52 -12.08 8.59
N SER A 40 -10.53 -11.42 9.21
CA SER A 40 -10.56 -9.97 9.41
C SER A 40 -9.30 -9.29 8.90
N PHE A 41 -9.50 -8.06 8.44
CA PHE A 41 -8.45 -7.09 8.28
C PHE A 41 -8.17 -6.42 9.62
N GLU A 42 -6.92 -6.47 10.05
CA GLU A 42 -6.45 -5.89 11.30
C GLU A 42 -5.60 -4.67 10.98
N TYR A 43 -5.74 -3.59 11.72
CA TYR A 43 -4.82 -2.47 11.58
C TYR A 43 -4.53 -1.75 12.89
N GLU A 44 -3.33 -1.18 12.93
CA GLU A 44 -2.84 -0.35 14.03
C GLU A 44 -2.41 1.00 13.49
N ILE A 45 -2.94 2.08 14.06
CA ILE A 45 -2.42 3.43 13.83
C ILE A 45 -1.48 3.75 14.99
N ILE A 46 -0.20 3.98 14.65
CA ILE A 46 0.89 4.20 15.60
C ILE A 46 1.36 5.65 15.40
N GLU A 47 0.98 6.52 16.33
CA GLU A 47 1.28 7.96 16.26
C GLU A 47 2.61 8.25 16.98
N GLU A 48 3.63 8.69 16.24
CA GLU A 48 4.91 9.17 16.81
C GLU A 48 4.71 10.52 17.54
N ARG A 49 3.70 11.29 17.09
CA ARG A 49 3.18 12.55 17.65
C ARG A 49 1.70 12.66 17.30
N PRO A 50 0.87 13.37 18.10
CA PRO A 50 -0.56 13.53 17.81
C PRO A 50 -0.82 14.09 16.41
N ALA A 51 -1.58 13.36 15.60
CA ALA A 51 -1.94 13.73 14.24
C ALA A 51 -3.44 13.45 13.97
N PRO A 52 -4.37 14.08 14.73
CA PRO A 52 -5.79 13.72 14.71
C PRO A 52 -6.42 13.83 13.32
N HIS A 53 -6.03 14.85 12.54
CA HIS A 53 -6.52 14.99 11.16
C HIS A 53 -6.08 13.82 10.26
N VAL A 54 -4.84 13.35 10.38
CA VAL A 54 -4.33 12.25 9.55
C VAL A 54 -5.04 10.94 9.91
N LYS A 55 -5.28 10.72 11.19
CA LYS A 55 -6.03 9.57 11.72
C LYS A 55 -7.44 9.48 11.15
N ASP A 56 -8.17 10.58 11.15
CA ASP A 56 -9.53 10.64 10.57
C ASP A 56 -9.53 10.32 9.07
N LEU A 57 -8.52 10.79 8.33
CA LEU A 57 -8.37 10.48 6.91
C LEU A 57 -8.09 8.99 6.70
N ILE A 58 -7.22 8.39 7.52
CA ILE A 58 -6.90 6.94 7.48
C ILE A 58 -8.17 6.12 7.70
N GLU A 59 -8.96 6.42 8.72
CA GLU A 59 -10.19 5.71 9.02
C GLU A 59 -11.18 5.75 7.83
N LYS A 60 -11.40 6.93 7.25
CA LYS A 60 -12.26 7.10 6.06
C LYS A 60 -11.75 6.33 4.84
N TRP A 61 -10.43 6.32 4.65
CA TRP A 61 -9.79 5.60 3.57
C TRP A 61 -9.96 4.09 3.73
N LEU A 62 -9.65 3.55 4.92
CA LEU A 62 -9.77 2.13 5.24
C LEU A 62 -11.22 1.65 5.18
N GLU A 63 -12.18 2.47 5.63
CA GLU A 63 -13.60 2.14 5.51
C GLU A 63 -14.01 1.91 4.05
N SER A 64 -13.56 2.77 3.14
CA SER A 64 -13.86 2.65 1.71
C SER A 64 -13.19 1.41 1.11
N TYR A 65 -11.90 1.23 1.39
CA TYR A 65 -11.11 0.12 0.86
C TYR A 65 -11.63 -1.24 1.33
N CYS A 66 -11.94 -1.38 2.63
CA CYS A 66 -12.50 -2.61 3.21
C CYS A 66 -13.88 -2.99 2.63
N LYS A 67 -14.60 -2.01 2.05
CA LYS A 67 -15.86 -2.24 1.32
C LYS A 67 -15.64 -2.56 -0.16
N GLY A 68 -14.38 -2.71 -0.61
CA GLY A 68 -14.01 -2.93 -2.01
C GLY A 68 -14.25 -1.69 -2.89
N ARG A 69 -14.36 -0.49 -2.30
CA ARG A 69 -14.65 0.75 -3.03
C ARG A 69 -13.38 1.58 -3.19
N PRO A 70 -13.22 2.31 -4.30
CA PRO A 70 -12.15 3.30 -4.44
C PRO A 70 -12.21 4.32 -3.30
N PRO A 71 -11.13 4.49 -2.52
CA PRO A 71 -11.10 5.51 -1.47
C PRO A 71 -11.21 6.91 -2.06
N LYS A 72 -12.11 7.74 -1.52
CA LYS A 72 -12.34 9.13 -1.99
C LYS A 72 -11.41 10.15 -1.33
N VAL A 73 -10.64 9.72 -0.34
CA VAL A 73 -9.77 10.58 0.46
C VAL A 73 -8.32 10.36 0.03
N ILE A 74 -7.59 11.46 -0.13
CA ILE A 74 -6.16 11.45 -0.41
C ILE A 74 -5.42 11.47 0.92
N LEU A 75 -4.70 10.40 1.25
CA LEU A 75 -3.89 10.31 2.47
C LEU A 75 -2.57 11.11 2.36
N PRO A 76 -2.16 11.90 3.35
CA PRO A 76 -0.83 12.49 3.34
C PRO A 76 0.21 11.38 3.52
N ILE A 77 1.12 11.22 2.55
CA ILE A 77 2.19 10.20 2.58
C ILE A 77 3.53 10.91 2.46
N VAL A 78 4.47 10.54 3.33
CA VAL A 78 5.81 11.11 3.33
C VAL A 78 6.71 10.27 2.41
N LEU A 79 7.05 10.84 1.24
CA LEU A 79 7.97 10.23 0.26
C LEU A 79 9.35 10.92 0.22
N GLU A 80 9.66 11.75 1.22
CA GLU A 80 10.92 12.49 1.34
C GLU A 80 12.12 11.51 1.30
N GLY A 81 13.17 11.88 0.54
CA GLY A 81 14.41 11.08 0.43
C GLY A 81 14.39 9.94 -0.60
N LEU A 82 13.27 9.72 -1.31
CA LEU A 82 13.23 8.80 -2.45
C LEU A 82 13.73 9.47 -3.74
N PRO A 83 14.41 8.74 -4.65
CA PRO A 83 14.83 9.29 -5.93
C PRO A 83 13.63 9.72 -6.78
N PRO A 84 13.79 10.74 -7.64
CA PRO A 84 12.70 11.26 -8.47
C PRO A 84 11.96 10.18 -9.28
N TYR A 85 12.70 9.23 -9.88
CA TYR A 85 12.09 8.12 -10.63
C TYR A 85 11.23 7.20 -9.74
N THR A 86 11.67 6.91 -8.52
CA THR A 86 10.89 6.13 -7.56
C THR A 86 9.63 6.88 -7.17
N THR A 87 9.74 8.18 -6.84
CA THR A 87 8.58 9.00 -6.49
C THR A 87 7.56 9.06 -7.63
N ARG A 88 8.01 9.23 -8.88
CA ARG A 88 7.14 9.21 -10.08
C ARG A 88 6.35 7.91 -10.20
N ILE A 89 7.02 6.77 -10.04
CA ILE A 89 6.37 5.44 -10.09
C ILE A 89 5.35 5.28 -8.97
N LEU A 90 5.72 5.64 -7.73
CA LEU A 90 4.83 5.51 -6.58
C LEU A 90 3.60 6.41 -6.70
N SER A 91 3.73 7.60 -7.29
CA SER A 91 2.60 8.48 -7.59
C SER A 91 1.63 7.86 -8.60
N ILE A 92 2.13 7.27 -9.70
CA ILE A 92 1.26 6.58 -10.67
C ILE A 92 0.54 5.40 -10.02
N LEU A 93 1.25 4.61 -9.21
CA LEU A 93 0.66 3.47 -8.53
C LEU A 93 -0.42 3.87 -7.55
N ARG A 94 -0.23 4.99 -6.84
CA ARG A 94 -1.20 5.53 -5.89
C ARG A 94 -2.57 5.79 -6.52
N ASP A 95 -2.60 6.16 -7.79
CA ASP A 95 -3.82 6.44 -8.54
C ASP A 95 -4.39 5.20 -9.27
N LEU A 96 -3.68 4.07 -9.25
CA LEU A 96 -4.13 2.83 -9.86
C LEU A 96 -5.38 2.32 -9.12
N PRO A 97 -6.53 2.09 -9.78
CA PRO A 97 -7.75 1.67 -9.09
C PRO A 97 -7.67 0.27 -8.46
N VAL A 98 -8.59 0.01 -7.52
CA VAL A 98 -8.79 -1.32 -6.93
C VAL A 98 -9.14 -2.33 -8.02
N GLY A 99 -8.50 -3.51 -8.01
CA GLY A 99 -8.74 -4.59 -8.97
C GLY A 99 -8.10 -4.38 -10.34
N VAL A 100 -7.46 -3.23 -10.59
CA VAL A 100 -6.71 -2.97 -11.83
C VAL A 100 -5.24 -3.32 -11.61
N ILE A 101 -4.70 -4.14 -12.51
CA ILE A 101 -3.30 -4.54 -12.49
C ILE A 101 -2.50 -3.90 -13.62
N LEU A 102 -1.20 -3.75 -13.39
CA LEU A 102 -0.22 -3.43 -14.42
C LEU A 102 0.90 -4.45 -14.37
N THR A 103 1.56 -4.66 -15.50
CA THR A 103 2.85 -5.34 -15.51
C THR A 103 3.98 -4.34 -15.22
N TYR A 104 5.11 -4.83 -14.71
CA TYR A 104 6.33 -4.00 -14.59
C TYR A 104 6.72 -3.33 -15.92
N GLN A 105 6.47 -4.01 -17.04
CA GLN A 105 6.76 -3.51 -18.38
C GLN A 105 5.83 -2.34 -18.75
N GLN A 106 4.51 -2.51 -18.58
CA GLN A 106 3.54 -1.44 -18.84
C GLN A 106 3.82 -0.20 -17.97
N LEU A 107 4.17 -0.40 -16.70
CA LEU A 107 4.51 0.72 -15.83
C LEU A 107 5.81 1.42 -16.26
N ALA A 108 6.79 0.66 -16.78
CA ALA A 108 8.03 1.23 -17.32
C ALA A 108 7.75 2.09 -18.56
N GLU A 109 6.88 1.62 -19.45
CA GLU A 109 6.40 2.36 -20.64
C GLU A 109 5.68 3.66 -20.26
N ILE A 110 4.78 3.63 -19.27
CA ILE A 110 4.07 4.83 -18.78
C ILE A 110 5.05 5.88 -18.21
N THR A 111 6.21 5.45 -17.71
CA THR A 111 7.24 6.33 -17.14
C THR A 111 8.33 6.73 -18.13
N ASP A 112 8.12 6.55 -19.43
CA ASP A 112 9.07 6.89 -20.50
C ASP A 112 10.41 6.13 -20.40
N ASN A 113 10.39 4.93 -19.81
CA ASN A 113 11.55 4.04 -19.75
C ASN A 113 11.16 2.61 -20.13
N PRO A 114 10.90 2.33 -21.42
CA PRO A 114 10.38 1.01 -21.85
C PRO A 114 11.29 -0.17 -21.51
N LEU A 115 12.59 0.04 -21.28
CA LEU A 115 13.54 -1.01 -20.87
C LEU A 115 13.68 -1.09 -19.34
N GLY A 116 12.90 -0.30 -18.60
CA GLY A 116 13.03 -0.02 -17.18
C GLY A 116 12.31 -0.99 -16.24
N ALA A 117 11.80 -2.14 -16.69
CA ALA A 117 10.99 -3.05 -15.86
C ALA A 117 11.69 -3.45 -14.53
N ARG A 118 13.02 -3.66 -14.54
CA ARG A 118 13.78 -3.93 -13.30
C ARG A 118 13.85 -2.70 -12.39
N ALA A 119 14.03 -1.52 -12.96
CA ALA A 119 14.03 -0.26 -12.22
C ALA A 119 12.67 0.00 -11.58
N VAL A 120 11.57 -0.34 -12.26
CA VAL A 120 10.21 -0.33 -11.68
C VAL A 120 10.13 -1.28 -10.50
N GLY A 121 10.61 -2.53 -10.64
CA GLY A 121 10.65 -3.49 -9.52
C GLY A 121 11.39 -2.95 -8.29
N ASN A 122 12.54 -2.32 -8.51
CA ASN A 122 13.32 -1.67 -7.44
C ASN A 122 12.57 -0.49 -6.81
N ALA A 123 11.85 0.31 -7.61
CA ALA A 123 11.01 1.40 -7.09
C ALA A 123 9.86 0.85 -6.23
N CYS A 124 9.17 -0.20 -6.69
CA CYS A 124 8.12 -0.88 -5.93
C CYS A 124 8.63 -1.47 -4.60
N ALA A 125 9.85 -2.02 -4.59
CA ALA A 125 10.48 -2.57 -3.38
C ALA A 125 10.81 -1.49 -2.34
N ARG A 126 10.98 -0.24 -2.77
CA ARG A 126 11.24 0.93 -1.90
C ARG A 126 9.98 1.65 -1.46
N ASN A 127 8.80 1.14 -1.80
CA ASN A 127 7.53 1.71 -1.37
C ASN A 127 7.44 1.71 0.17
N PRO A 128 7.41 2.88 0.83
CA PRO A 128 7.32 2.95 2.29
C PRO A 128 5.91 2.63 2.79
N CYS A 129 4.89 2.78 1.94
CA CYS A 129 3.49 2.64 2.30
C CYS A 129 2.77 1.64 1.37
N PRO A 130 3.13 0.34 1.42
CA PRO A 130 2.34 -0.70 0.75
C PRO A 130 0.89 -0.66 1.23
N LEU A 131 -0.04 -1.31 0.50
CA LEU A 131 -1.49 -1.17 0.63
C LEU A 131 -2.02 0.19 0.13
N ILE A 132 -1.53 1.30 0.68
CA ILE A 132 -1.97 2.65 0.32
C ILE A 132 -1.41 3.06 -1.05
N ILE A 133 -0.11 2.81 -1.25
CA ILE A 133 0.50 2.80 -2.57
C ILE A 133 0.51 1.33 -3.01
N PRO A 134 -0.39 0.92 -3.91
CA PRO A 134 -0.74 -0.48 -4.15
C PRO A 134 0.26 -1.19 -5.06
N CYS A 135 1.53 -1.27 -4.67
CA CYS A 135 2.55 -1.95 -5.49
C CYS A 135 2.30 -3.47 -5.61
N HIS A 136 1.39 -4.05 -4.82
CA HIS A 136 0.88 -5.41 -5.01
C HIS A 136 0.13 -5.59 -6.33
N ARG A 137 -0.44 -4.52 -6.90
CA ARG A 137 -1.11 -4.54 -8.22
C ARG A 137 -0.15 -4.64 -9.41
N VAL A 138 1.17 -4.62 -9.16
CA VAL A 138 2.18 -4.77 -10.22
C VAL A 138 2.64 -6.22 -10.34
N LEU A 139 2.41 -6.82 -11.52
CA LEU A 139 2.72 -8.22 -11.81
C LEU A 139 3.87 -8.36 -12.80
N ALA A 140 4.45 -9.56 -12.84
CA ALA A 140 5.38 -9.92 -13.89
C ALA A 140 4.64 -10.19 -15.22
N LYS A 141 5.40 -10.22 -16.32
CA LYS A 141 4.85 -10.57 -17.64
C LYS A 141 4.07 -11.89 -17.58
N GLY A 142 2.90 -11.90 -18.22
CA GLY A 142 1.98 -13.04 -18.24
C GLY A 142 1.14 -13.20 -16.95
N GLY A 143 0.99 -12.14 -16.15
CA GLY A 143 0.15 -12.17 -14.94
C GLY A 143 0.77 -12.91 -13.75
N ARG A 144 2.06 -13.30 -13.85
CA ARG A 144 2.73 -14.04 -12.78
C ARG A 144 2.99 -13.15 -11.57
N ILE A 145 2.86 -13.72 -10.38
CA ILE A 145 3.19 -13.02 -9.15
C ILE A 145 4.71 -12.78 -9.07
N GLY A 146 5.10 -11.50 -9.05
CA GLY A 146 6.48 -11.09 -8.77
C GLY A 146 6.73 -10.87 -7.28
N GLY A 147 7.93 -10.42 -6.93
CA GLY A 147 8.28 -10.06 -5.55
C GLY A 147 7.37 -8.97 -4.96
N PHE A 148 7.33 -8.94 -3.62
CA PHE A 148 6.60 -7.95 -2.82
C PHE A 148 7.29 -7.77 -1.47
N SER A 149 7.47 -6.52 -1.03
CA SER A 149 8.15 -6.21 0.23
C SER A 149 7.42 -6.76 1.45
N GLY A 150 6.09 -6.91 1.38
CA GLY A 150 5.29 -7.57 2.42
C GLY A 150 5.19 -9.10 2.29
N GLY A 151 5.90 -9.72 1.34
CA GLY A 151 5.83 -11.16 1.10
C GLY A 151 4.74 -11.59 0.10
N ILE A 152 5.00 -12.70 -0.60
CA ILE A 152 4.15 -13.15 -1.72
C ILE A 152 2.74 -13.52 -1.26
N ASP A 153 2.59 -14.11 -0.08
CA ASP A 153 1.28 -14.53 0.44
C ASP A 153 0.37 -13.33 0.71
N ILE A 154 0.90 -12.27 1.32
CA ILE A 154 0.17 -11.01 1.53
C ILE A 154 -0.25 -10.40 0.19
N LYS A 155 0.63 -10.43 -0.82
CA LYS A 155 0.30 -9.95 -2.17
C LYS A 155 -0.86 -10.73 -2.79
N ARG A 156 -0.89 -12.05 -2.64
CA ARG A 156 -2.03 -12.88 -3.09
C ARG A 156 -3.32 -12.54 -2.35
N LEU A 157 -3.27 -12.42 -1.02
CA LEU A 157 -4.44 -12.08 -0.21
C LEU A 157 -5.04 -10.72 -0.59
N LEU A 158 -4.18 -9.73 -0.84
CA LEU A 158 -4.60 -8.42 -1.33
C LEU A 158 -5.23 -8.51 -2.72
N LEU A 159 -4.57 -9.17 -3.68
CA LEU A 159 -5.09 -9.29 -5.05
C LEU A 159 -6.42 -10.04 -5.09
N ASN A 160 -6.53 -11.14 -4.35
CA ASN A 160 -7.78 -11.92 -4.25
C ASN A 160 -8.91 -11.09 -3.62
N PHE A 161 -8.62 -10.33 -2.55
CA PHE A 161 -9.61 -9.41 -1.96
C PHE A 161 -10.10 -8.35 -2.95
N GLU A 162 -9.22 -7.89 -3.83
CA GLU A 162 -9.55 -6.93 -4.89
C GLU A 162 -10.18 -7.57 -6.14
N GLY A 163 -10.46 -8.88 -6.13
CA GLY A 163 -11.09 -9.60 -7.23
C GLY A 163 -10.13 -10.07 -8.34
N VAL A 164 -8.82 -9.99 -8.12
CA VAL A 164 -7.80 -10.47 -9.04
C VAL A 164 -7.36 -11.88 -8.64
N ASN A 165 -7.90 -12.89 -9.33
CA ASN A 165 -7.64 -14.30 -9.05
C ASN A 165 -6.32 -14.76 -9.70
N ILE A 166 -5.32 -15.13 -8.89
CA ILE A 166 -3.98 -15.59 -9.31
C ILE A 166 -3.39 -16.65 -8.38
#